data_AF-A0A4U8W2S0-F1
#
_entry.id   AF-A0A4U8W2S0-F1
#
_cell.length_a   1.000
_cell.length_b   1.000
_cell.length_c   1.000
_cell.angle_alpha   90.00
_cell.angle_beta   90.00
_cell.angle_gamma   90.00
#
_symmetry.space_group_name_H-M   'P 1'
#
loop_
_entity.id
_entity.type
_entity.pdbx_description
1 polymer ?
#
loop_
_entity_poly.entity_id
_entity_poly.type
_entity_poly.pdbx_seq_one_letter_code
_entity_poly.pdbx_strand_id
1 'polypeptide(L)'
;MRARDLDRAHTASVLDAAYAEGQLGADEYHDRIAQAGAAKTVGELSALVDDLQTPSAASTAGPRNPASKPGRTGSAYPASTRARTADRAAAADLLDLARTEGQLTEDEHRAYSELIAEAKTLGDLAELTADLQGPRRTPVPPRQAQPARQGAYLAALTAAALLVAFGAFALTGRVDDPAPAESPTAAAPEADAAQAGLPVPRPELDDVAPIVVETPNLLTGAGLAHFIAEYRAEFGDTIADEISLYPDHGDVDRAVPGQPNRQVSYDYRGGFQRPSPPTTRKVDTPTVDLGVLDTAAIGAALANAATIAEVPDGKVSHLSVEIHSFPPNEGRMVVAVYVGNEFRESGHFILGPAGEVLRVWPFDG
;
A
#
# COMPACT_ATOMS: atom_id res chain seq x y z
N MET A 1 6.53 3.30 -9.77
CA MET A 1 6.64 3.41 -8.30
C MET A 1 7.31 2.14 -7.80
N ARG A 2 8.11 2.16 -6.72
CA ARG A 2 8.64 0.92 -6.13
C ARG A 2 7.46 0.17 -5.49
N ALA A 3 7.38 -1.14 -5.71
CA ALA A 3 6.37 -1.97 -5.07
C ALA A 3 6.68 -2.10 -3.58
N ARG A 4 5.71 -1.75 -2.76
CA ARG A 4 5.69 -1.96 -1.31
C ARG A 4 5.25 -3.40 -1.03
N ASP A 5 5.45 -3.86 0.21
CA ASP A 5 5.05 -5.22 0.58
C ASP A 5 3.54 -5.43 0.51
N LEU A 6 2.77 -4.37 0.80
CA LEU A 6 1.33 -4.39 0.65
C LEU A 6 0.88 -4.50 -0.81
N ASP A 7 1.56 -3.79 -1.74
CA ASP A 7 1.27 -3.91 -3.17
C ASP A 7 1.48 -5.38 -3.63
N ARG A 8 2.53 -6.05 -3.11
CA ARG A 8 2.80 -7.47 -3.37
C ARG A 8 1.72 -8.37 -2.77
N ALA A 9 1.30 -8.13 -1.53
CA ALA A 9 0.27 -8.90 -0.85
C ALA A 9 -1.11 -8.78 -1.54
N HIS A 10 -1.50 -7.56 -1.94
CA HIS A 10 -2.73 -7.33 -2.71
C HIS A 10 -2.70 -8.07 -4.05
N THR A 11 -1.57 -8.02 -4.76
CA THR A 11 -1.40 -8.76 -6.03
C THR A 11 -1.50 -10.26 -5.82
N ALA A 12 -0.92 -10.79 -4.73
CA ALA A 12 -1.05 -12.20 -4.38
C ALA A 12 -2.52 -12.59 -4.14
N SER A 13 -3.29 -11.82 -3.37
CA SER A 13 -4.72 -12.10 -3.14
C SER A 13 -5.56 -12.08 -4.43
N VAL A 14 -5.24 -11.21 -5.39
CA VAL A 14 -5.90 -11.21 -6.71
C VAL A 14 -5.55 -12.47 -7.52
N LEU A 15 -4.29 -12.94 -7.45
CA LEU A 15 -3.85 -14.18 -8.08
C LEU A 15 -4.50 -15.41 -7.43
N ASP A 16 -4.65 -15.42 -6.10
CA ASP A 16 -5.34 -16.47 -5.35
C ASP A 16 -6.80 -16.59 -5.80
N ALA A 17 -7.52 -15.46 -5.89
CA ALA A 17 -8.91 -15.43 -6.36
C ALA A 17 -9.03 -15.92 -7.81
N ALA A 18 -8.14 -15.48 -8.71
CA ALA A 18 -8.16 -15.92 -10.10
C ALA A 18 -7.84 -17.42 -10.26
N TYR A 19 -7.02 -17.98 -9.37
CA TYR A 19 -6.79 -19.43 -9.31
C TYR A 19 -8.03 -20.19 -8.81
N ALA A 20 -8.68 -19.69 -7.75
CA ALA A 20 -9.92 -20.28 -7.22
C ALA A 20 -11.06 -20.26 -8.26
N GLU A 21 -11.17 -19.18 -9.03
CA GLU A 21 -12.14 -19.04 -10.14
C GLU A 21 -11.75 -19.85 -11.40
N GLY A 22 -10.59 -20.51 -11.41
CA GLY A 22 -10.12 -21.33 -12.53
C GLY A 22 -9.63 -20.54 -13.74
N GLN A 23 -9.35 -19.25 -13.59
CA GLN A 23 -8.77 -18.41 -14.64
C GLN A 23 -7.26 -18.65 -14.81
N LEU A 24 -6.60 -19.11 -13.74
CA LEU A 24 -5.19 -19.50 -13.74
C LEU A 24 -5.04 -21.00 -13.54
N GLY A 25 -4.16 -21.64 -14.32
CA GLY A 25 -3.72 -23.01 -14.05
C GLY A 25 -2.79 -23.07 -12.82
N ALA A 26 -2.64 -24.25 -12.21
CA ALA A 26 -1.81 -24.42 -11.00
C ALA A 26 -0.35 -23.99 -11.21
N ASP A 27 0.29 -24.40 -12.30
CA ASP A 27 1.69 -24.04 -12.58
C ASP A 27 1.84 -22.52 -12.81
N GLU A 28 0.88 -21.92 -13.51
CA GLU A 28 0.85 -20.49 -13.81
C GLU A 28 0.63 -19.64 -12.55
N TYR A 29 -0.26 -20.09 -11.66
CA TYR A 29 -0.47 -19.47 -10.36
C TYR A 29 0.81 -19.44 -9.52
N HIS A 30 1.52 -20.57 -9.40
CA HIS A 30 2.78 -20.63 -8.64
C HIS A 30 3.85 -19.70 -9.23
N ASP A 31 3.96 -19.65 -10.56
CA ASP A 31 4.90 -18.76 -11.25
C ASP A 31 4.56 -17.28 -11.03
N ARG A 32 3.28 -16.91 -11.11
CA ARG A 32 2.84 -15.52 -10.89
C ARG A 32 2.98 -15.10 -9.42
N ILE A 33 2.73 -15.99 -8.46
CA ILE A 33 2.97 -15.72 -7.02
C ILE A 33 4.46 -15.48 -6.75
N ALA A 34 5.35 -16.29 -7.32
CA ALA A 34 6.79 -16.09 -7.19
C ALA A 34 7.24 -14.77 -7.83
N GLN A 35 6.67 -14.42 -9.00
CA GLN A 35 6.94 -13.14 -9.67
C GLN A 35 6.42 -11.95 -8.86
N ALA A 36 5.23 -12.05 -8.25
CA ALA A 36 4.68 -11.02 -7.39
C ALA A 36 5.57 -10.76 -6.16
N GLY A 37 6.08 -11.82 -5.51
CA GLY A 37 7.02 -11.70 -4.40
C GLY A 37 8.36 -11.06 -4.78
N ALA A 38 8.84 -11.29 -6.01
CA ALA A 38 10.10 -10.74 -6.52
C ALA A 38 9.97 -9.35 -7.17
N ALA A 39 8.74 -8.90 -7.45
CA ALA A 39 8.48 -7.65 -8.14
C ALA A 39 8.97 -6.44 -7.34
N LYS A 40 9.71 -5.56 -8.01
CA LYS A 40 10.29 -4.34 -7.44
C LYS A 40 9.46 -3.11 -7.76
N THR A 41 8.55 -3.18 -8.72
CA THR A 41 7.73 -2.03 -9.14
C THR A 41 6.25 -2.36 -9.19
N VAL A 42 5.43 -1.35 -8.90
CA VAL A 42 3.96 -1.45 -9.02
C VAL A 42 3.52 -1.77 -10.46
N GLY A 43 4.31 -1.37 -11.46
CA GLY A 43 4.03 -1.71 -12.86
C GLY A 43 4.27 -3.18 -13.19
N GLU A 44 5.27 -3.82 -12.56
CA GLU A 44 5.49 -5.26 -12.66
C GLU A 44 4.33 -6.03 -12.01
N LEU A 45 3.86 -5.58 -10.85
CA LEU A 45 2.70 -6.16 -10.17
C LEU A 45 1.41 -6.01 -10.99
N SER A 46 1.16 -4.82 -11.54
CA SER A 46 -0.01 -4.56 -12.39
C SER A 46 -0.02 -5.45 -13.63
N ALA A 47 1.14 -5.74 -14.22
CA ALA A 47 1.23 -6.59 -15.40
C ALA A 47 0.89 -8.06 -15.11
N LEU A 48 1.07 -8.52 -13.87
CA LEU A 48 0.76 -9.91 -13.46
C LEU A 48 -0.74 -10.17 -13.32
N VAL A 49 -1.57 -9.12 -13.26
CA VAL A 49 -3.01 -9.20 -13.02
C VAL A 49 -3.84 -8.50 -14.10
N ASP A 50 -3.20 -7.96 -15.14
CA ASP A 50 -3.84 -7.15 -16.19
C ASP A 50 -4.80 -7.96 -17.07
N ASP A 51 -4.52 -9.27 -17.22
CA ASP A 51 -5.28 -10.21 -18.04
C ASP A 51 -6.36 -10.98 -17.24
N LEU A 52 -6.38 -10.84 -15.91
CA LEU A 52 -7.34 -11.52 -15.05
C LEU A 52 -8.69 -10.82 -15.09
N GLN A 53 -9.74 -11.61 -15.28
CA GLN A 53 -11.11 -11.11 -15.20
C GLN A 53 -11.45 -10.95 -13.72
N THR A 54 -11.51 -9.72 -13.21
CA THR A 54 -12.09 -9.49 -11.88
C THR A 54 -13.62 -9.49 -12.00
N PRO A 55 -14.37 -10.17 -11.12
CA PRO A 55 -15.82 -10.08 -11.15
C PRO A 55 -16.22 -8.64 -10.81
N SER A 56 -16.70 -7.89 -11.80
CA SER A 56 -17.70 -6.87 -11.54
C SER A 56 -18.96 -7.62 -11.17
N ALA A 57 -19.26 -7.70 -9.87
CA ALA A 57 -20.49 -8.29 -9.35
C ALA A 57 -21.66 -7.95 -10.30
N ALA A 58 -22.31 -9.01 -10.79
CA ALA A 58 -23.36 -8.95 -11.77
C ALA A 58 -24.38 -7.85 -11.42
N SER A 59 -24.52 -6.87 -12.32
CA SER A 59 -25.61 -5.90 -12.30
C SER A 59 -26.93 -6.65 -12.46
N THR A 60 -27.51 -7.07 -11.35
CA THR A 60 -28.90 -7.52 -11.31
C THR A 60 -29.77 -6.29 -11.52
N ALA A 61 -30.48 -6.28 -12.64
CA ALA A 61 -31.35 -5.21 -13.08
C ALA A 61 -32.42 -4.84 -12.02
N GLY A 62 -32.39 -3.60 -11.56
CA GLY A 62 -33.48 -2.92 -10.83
C GLY A 62 -34.09 -1.79 -11.69
N PRO A 63 -35.35 -1.39 -11.47
CA PRO A 63 -36.15 -0.68 -12.47
C PRO A 63 -35.66 0.75 -12.74
N ARG A 64 -35.62 1.06 -14.04
CA ARG A 64 -35.24 2.34 -14.64
C ARG A 64 -36.20 3.47 -14.22
N ASN A 65 -35.69 4.49 -13.55
CA ASN A 65 -36.31 5.81 -13.50
C ASN A 65 -35.86 6.63 -14.74
N PRO A 66 -36.78 7.21 -15.53
CA PRO A 66 -36.40 7.99 -16.70
C PRO A 66 -36.13 9.46 -16.34
N ALA A 67 -35.33 10.09 -17.20
CA ALA A 67 -35.06 11.52 -17.34
C ALA A 67 -33.95 12.12 -16.46
N SER A 68 -32.71 12.03 -16.96
CA SER A 68 -31.83 13.20 -16.97
C SER A 68 -31.20 13.32 -18.37
N LYS A 69 -31.23 14.54 -18.92
CA LYS A 69 -30.85 14.90 -20.30
C LYS A 69 -29.34 14.66 -20.54
N PRO A 70 -28.90 14.42 -21.79
CA PRO A 70 -27.50 14.13 -22.07
C PRO A 70 -26.65 15.41 -21.91
N GLY A 71 -25.83 15.45 -20.86
CA GLY A 71 -24.74 16.40 -20.72
C GLY A 71 -23.59 15.98 -21.62
N ARG A 72 -23.23 16.86 -22.57
CA ARG A 72 -22.07 16.74 -23.45
C ARG A 72 -20.81 16.41 -22.63
N THR A 73 -20.20 15.26 -22.86
CA THR A 73 -18.84 14.96 -22.41
C THR A 73 -17.86 15.80 -23.22
N GLY A 74 -17.66 17.04 -22.79
CA GLY A 74 -16.58 17.88 -23.31
C GLY A 74 -15.25 17.30 -22.86
N SER A 75 -14.35 17.07 -23.81
CA SER A 75 -12.91 16.89 -23.54
C SER A 75 -12.44 17.92 -22.51
N ALA A 76 -11.65 17.50 -21.51
CA ALA A 76 -11.11 18.35 -20.47
C ALA A 76 -10.19 19.48 -21.00
N TYR A 77 -9.88 19.48 -22.30
CA TYR A 77 -9.06 20.48 -22.98
C TYR A 77 -9.86 21.20 -24.08
N PRO A 78 -9.62 22.51 -24.33
CA PRO A 78 -10.33 23.26 -25.35
C PRO A 78 -10.03 22.70 -26.76
N ALA A 79 -11.01 22.77 -27.67
CA ALA A 79 -10.90 22.23 -29.03
C ALA A 79 -9.72 22.81 -29.83
N SER A 80 -9.29 24.03 -29.51
CA SER A 80 -8.13 24.69 -30.15
C SER A 80 -6.76 24.16 -29.67
N THR A 81 -6.71 23.21 -28.72
CA THR A 81 -5.45 22.64 -28.23
C THR A 81 -4.79 21.81 -29.33
N ARG A 82 -3.48 21.99 -29.53
CA ARG A 82 -2.69 21.24 -30.53
C ARG A 82 -2.69 19.76 -30.23
N ALA A 83 -3.03 18.93 -31.22
CA ALA A 83 -3.01 17.48 -31.11
C ALA A 83 -1.57 16.95 -31.05
N ARG A 84 -1.30 16.04 -30.10
CA ARG A 84 -0.04 15.31 -29.99
C ARG A 84 -0.10 14.05 -30.84
N THR A 85 1.06 13.41 -31.03
CA THR A 85 1.12 12.10 -31.71
C THR A 85 0.31 11.03 -30.98
N ALA A 86 0.22 11.08 -29.65
CA ALA A 86 -0.63 10.17 -28.88
C ALA A 86 -2.13 10.38 -29.16
N ASP A 87 -2.55 11.63 -29.34
CA ASP A 87 -3.95 11.95 -29.64
C ASP A 87 -4.33 11.50 -31.06
N ARG A 88 -3.41 11.67 -32.02
CA ARG A 88 -3.57 11.15 -33.39
C ARG A 88 -3.57 9.61 -33.42
N ALA A 89 -2.75 8.96 -32.60
CA ALA A 89 -2.73 7.50 -32.48
C ALA A 89 -4.04 6.97 -31.89
N ALA A 90 -4.57 7.60 -30.84
CA ALA A 90 -5.86 7.21 -30.26
C ALA A 90 -7.02 7.40 -31.25
N ALA A 91 -6.97 8.44 -32.10
CA ALA A 91 -7.96 8.63 -33.16
C ALA A 91 -7.82 7.59 -34.29
N ALA A 92 -6.60 7.16 -34.62
CA ALA A 92 -6.35 6.09 -35.59
C ALA A 92 -6.85 4.72 -35.09
N ASP A 93 -6.63 4.39 -33.81
CA ASP A 93 -7.16 3.17 -33.18
C ASP A 93 -8.71 3.11 -33.28
N LEU A 94 -9.36 4.27 -33.16
CA LEU A 94 -10.82 4.37 -33.33
C LEU A 94 -11.25 4.13 -34.79
N LEU A 95 -10.50 4.61 -35.78
CA LEU A 95 -10.77 4.28 -37.19
C LEU A 95 -10.60 2.79 -37.47
N ASP A 96 -9.57 2.15 -36.91
CA ASP A 96 -9.31 0.73 -37.07
C ASP A 96 -10.42 -0.13 -36.45
N LEU A 97 -10.89 0.26 -35.27
CA LEU A 97 -12.04 -0.38 -34.63
C LEU A 97 -13.30 -0.20 -35.48
N ALA A 98 -13.59 1.03 -35.91
CA ALA A 98 -14.78 1.33 -36.70
C ALA A 98 -14.78 0.63 -38.07
N ARG A 99 -13.61 0.45 -38.71
CA ARG A 99 -13.45 -0.39 -39.91
C ARG A 99 -13.72 -1.87 -39.61
N THR A 100 -13.22 -2.38 -38.49
CA THR A 100 -13.42 -3.78 -38.07
C THR A 100 -14.89 -4.07 -37.75
N GLU A 101 -15.60 -3.09 -37.20
CA GLU A 101 -17.05 -3.12 -36.96
C GLU A 101 -17.89 -2.86 -38.23
N GLY A 102 -17.25 -2.56 -39.36
CA GLY A 102 -17.90 -2.33 -40.66
C GLY A 102 -18.56 -0.96 -40.80
N GLN A 103 -18.24 0.00 -39.93
CA GLN A 103 -18.75 1.38 -39.99
C GLN A 103 -18.02 2.24 -41.03
N LEU A 104 -16.78 1.88 -41.40
CA LEU A 104 -16.06 2.47 -42.53
C LEU A 104 -15.67 1.40 -43.55
N THR A 105 -15.73 1.77 -44.83
CA THR A 105 -15.09 1.01 -45.90
C THR A 105 -13.57 1.22 -45.90
N GLU A 106 -12.83 0.35 -46.58
CA GLU A 106 -11.36 0.40 -46.66
C GLU A 106 -10.85 1.70 -47.33
N ASP A 107 -11.59 2.22 -48.32
CA ASP A 107 -11.23 3.47 -48.99
C ASP A 107 -11.53 4.70 -48.12
N GLU A 108 -12.62 4.68 -47.35
CA GLU A 108 -12.93 5.73 -46.37
C GLU A 108 -11.94 5.72 -45.21
N HIS A 109 -11.56 4.54 -44.70
CA HIS A 109 -10.53 4.40 -43.67
C HIS A 109 -9.20 5.01 -44.12
N ARG A 110 -8.77 4.74 -45.36
CA ARG A 110 -7.56 5.33 -45.94
C ARG A 110 -7.64 6.86 -46.00
N ALA A 111 -8.77 7.39 -46.48
CA ALA A 111 -8.99 8.84 -46.57
C ALA A 111 -8.99 9.52 -45.18
N TYR A 112 -9.68 8.92 -44.20
CA TYR A 112 -9.75 9.45 -42.83
C TYR A 112 -8.40 9.35 -42.11
N SER A 113 -7.60 8.32 -42.40
CA SER A 113 -6.25 8.16 -41.86
C SER A 113 -5.30 9.27 -42.32
N GLU A 114 -5.39 9.69 -43.59
CA GLU A 114 -4.63 10.82 -44.12
C GLU A 114 -5.06 12.15 -43.47
N LEU A 115 -6.36 12.33 -43.25
CA LEU A 115 -6.91 13.52 -42.58
C LEU A 115 -6.48 13.61 -41.10
N ILE A 116 -6.43 12.49 -40.38
CA ILE A 116 -5.90 12.44 -39.00
C ILE A 116 -4.41 12.80 -38.98
N ALA A 117 -3.63 12.40 -39.99
CA ALA A 117 -2.21 12.73 -40.05
C ALA A 117 -1.97 14.24 -40.20
N GLU A 118 -2.84 14.93 -40.97
CA GLU A 118 -2.82 16.38 -41.22
C GLU A 118 -3.45 17.21 -40.10
N ALA A 119 -4.34 16.63 -39.29
CA ALA A 119 -5.07 17.30 -38.21
C ALA A 119 -4.11 17.96 -37.20
N LYS A 120 -4.38 19.23 -36.88
CA LYS A 120 -3.48 20.05 -36.04
C LYS A 120 -4.02 20.22 -34.63
N THR A 121 -5.32 20.10 -34.44
CA THR A 121 -6.00 20.34 -33.15
C THR A 121 -6.80 19.15 -32.65
N LEU A 122 -7.06 19.12 -31.34
CA LEU A 122 -7.97 18.13 -30.73
C LEU A 122 -9.41 18.29 -31.25
N GLY A 123 -9.80 19.50 -31.64
CA GLY A 123 -11.08 19.76 -32.31
C GLY A 123 -11.18 19.09 -33.67
N ASP A 124 -10.13 19.21 -34.49
CA ASP A 124 -10.06 18.57 -35.82
C ASP A 124 -10.19 17.03 -35.69
N LEU A 125 -9.50 16.43 -34.72
CA LEU A 125 -9.59 14.99 -34.44
C LEU A 125 -10.97 14.58 -33.91
N ALA A 126 -11.59 15.42 -33.09
CA ALA A 126 -12.92 15.15 -32.55
C ALA A 126 -14.00 15.25 -33.63
N GLU A 127 -13.85 16.13 -34.62
CA GLU A 127 -14.75 16.23 -35.78
C GLU A 127 -14.64 15.00 -36.68
N LEU A 128 -13.41 14.56 -37.01
CA LEU A 128 -13.17 13.38 -37.84
C LEU A 128 -13.66 12.06 -37.20
N THR A 129 -13.82 12.03 -35.87
CA THR A 129 -14.26 10.85 -35.12
C THR A 129 -15.65 11.02 -34.49
N ALA A 130 -16.35 12.13 -34.79
CA ALA A 130 -17.63 12.45 -34.15
C ALA A 130 -18.71 11.42 -34.47
N ASP A 131 -18.78 11.02 -35.74
CA ASP A 131 -19.83 10.15 -36.28
C ASP A 131 -19.54 8.66 -36.07
N LEU A 132 -18.35 8.31 -35.59
CA LEU A 132 -17.96 6.93 -35.31
C LEU A 132 -18.55 6.47 -33.99
N GLN A 133 -19.21 5.32 -34.01
CA GLN A 133 -19.84 4.73 -32.82
C GLN A 133 -18.83 3.77 -32.17
N GLY A 134 -18.40 4.08 -30.95
CA GLY A 134 -17.48 3.23 -30.20
C GLY A 134 -17.01 3.87 -28.87
N PRO A 135 -16.38 3.10 -27.97
CA PRO A 135 -15.85 3.62 -26.70
C PRO A 135 -14.75 4.67 -26.96
N ARG A 136 -15.01 5.94 -26.65
CA ARG A 136 -14.02 7.02 -26.85
C ARG A 136 -12.98 7.00 -25.74
N ARG A 137 -11.71 6.81 -26.10
CA ARG A 137 -10.58 7.02 -25.16
C ARG A 137 -10.30 8.51 -24.99
N THR A 138 -10.04 8.93 -23.76
CA THR A 138 -9.69 10.32 -23.42
C THR A 138 -8.22 10.61 -23.78
N PRO A 139 -7.88 11.84 -24.23
CA PRO A 139 -6.51 12.23 -24.54
C PRO A 139 -5.52 11.96 -23.40
N VAL A 140 -4.37 11.36 -23.72
CA VAL A 140 -3.37 10.89 -22.74
C VAL A 140 -2.51 12.07 -22.23
N PRO A 141 -2.44 12.32 -20.90
CA PRO A 141 -1.54 13.34 -20.36
C PRO A 141 -0.05 12.97 -20.57
N PRO A 142 0.88 13.93 -20.68
CA PRO A 142 2.25 13.65 -21.14
C PRO A 142 3.07 12.85 -20.10
N ARG A 143 3.83 11.85 -20.57
CA ARG A 143 4.79 11.05 -19.77
C ARG A 143 6.15 11.76 -19.66
N GLN A 144 6.71 11.82 -18.45
CA GLN A 144 8.06 12.35 -18.18
C GLN A 144 9.16 11.31 -18.51
N ALA A 145 10.33 11.79 -18.96
CA ALA A 145 11.45 10.99 -19.47
C ALA A 145 12.25 10.27 -18.36
N GLN A 146 12.68 9.03 -18.62
CA GLN A 146 13.54 8.23 -17.74
C GLN A 146 15.02 8.30 -18.18
N PRO A 147 16.00 8.43 -17.25
CA PRO A 147 17.41 8.17 -17.54
C PRO A 147 17.84 6.72 -17.25
N ALA A 148 18.88 6.30 -17.95
CA ALA A 148 19.26 4.91 -18.22
C ALA A 148 20.10 4.19 -17.15
N ARG A 149 20.11 2.86 -17.31
CA ARG A 149 20.69 1.76 -16.53
C ARG A 149 22.21 1.88 -16.27
N GLN A 150 22.63 1.92 -14.99
CA GLN A 150 24.01 1.61 -14.54
C GLN A 150 24.09 0.94 -13.14
N GLY A 151 23.09 0.15 -12.74
CA GLY A 151 23.05 -0.47 -11.39
C GLY A 151 23.61 -1.90 -11.27
N ALA A 152 24.01 -2.53 -12.37
CA ALA A 152 24.31 -3.98 -12.40
C ALA A 152 25.61 -4.41 -11.67
N TYR A 153 26.40 -3.48 -11.12
CA TYR A 153 27.71 -3.78 -10.53
C TYR A 153 27.72 -4.08 -9.02
N LEU A 154 26.60 -3.94 -8.30
CA LEU A 154 26.58 -4.09 -6.82
C LEU A 154 25.87 -5.35 -6.30
N ALA A 155 25.36 -6.23 -7.17
CA ALA A 155 24.66 -7.44 -6.78
C ALA A 155 25.58 -8.60 -6.31
N ALA A 156 26.90 -8.48 -6.40
CA ALA A 156 27.84 -9.57 -6.12
C ALA A 156 28.46 -9.57 -4.71
N LEU A 157 28.27 -8.51 -3.89
CA LEU A 157 28.96 -8.38 -2.60
C LEU A 157 28.10 -8.71 -1.37
N THR A 158 26.78 -8.88 -1.51
CA THR A 158 25.87 -9.11 -0.37
C THR A 158 25.61 -10.59 -0.05
N ALA A 159 25.85 -11.51 -0.99
CA ALA A 159 25.64 -12.94 -0.77
C ALA A 159 26.67 -13.59 0.17
N ALA A 160 27.85 -12.99 0.34
CA ALA A 160 28.92 -13.56 1.19
C ALA A 160 28.78 -13.21 2.68
N ALA A 161 28.04 -12.16 3.04
CA ALA A 161 27.89 -11.71 4.44
C ALA A 161 26.85 -12.54 5.22
N LEU A 162 25.86 -13.13 4.55
CA LEU A 162 24.80 -13.90 5.20
C LEU A 162 25.21 -15.34 5.57
N LEU A 163 26.26 -15.89 4.96
CA LEU A 163 26.76 -17.24 5.32
C LEU A 163 27.62 -17.27 6.59
N VAL A 164 28.21 -16.14 7.01
CA VAL A 164 29.01 -16.07 8.24
C VAL A 164 28.12 -15.90 9.47
N ALA A 165 26.97 -15.22 9.34
CA ALA A 165 26.06 -14.97 10.47
C ALA A 165 25.24 -16.21 10.88
N PHE A 166 24.92 -17.13 9.96
CA PHE A 166 24.10 -18.31 10.27
C PHE A 166 24.89 -19.48 10.88
N GLY A 167 26.21 -19.52 10.70
CA GLY A 167 27.07 -20.58 11.24
C GLY A 167 27.35 -20.49 12.75
N ALA A 168 27.27 -19.29 13.34
CA ALA A 168 27.69 -19.06 14.72
C ALA A 168 26.60 -19.32 15.78
N PHE A 169 25.33 -19.44 15.39
CA PHE A 169 24.21 -19.58 16.34
C PHE A 169 23.89 -21.03 16.74
N ALA A 170 24.45 -22.04 16.06
CA ALA A 170 24.10 -23.45 16.27
C ALA A 170 24.97 -24.19 17.32
N LEU A 171 25.84 -23.51 18.07
CA LEU A 171 26.89 -24.19 18.87
C LEU A 171 26.96 -23.87 20.37
N THR A 172 26.02 -23.13 20.96
CA THR A 172 26.07 -22.79 22.40
C THR A 172 24.87 -23.26 23.24
N GLY A 173 23.91 -23.98 22.66
CA GLY A 173 22.80 -24.59 23.40
C GLY A 173 23.07 -26.03 23.82
N ARG A 174 23.79 -26.26 24.93
CA ARG A 174 23.67 -27.53 25.69
C ARG A 174 23.61 -27.26 27.20
N VAL A 175 22.62 -27.93 27.78
CA VAL A 175 22.11 -27.99 29.16
C VAL A 175 23.13 -28.55 30.13
N ASP A 176 23.11 -28.08 31.39
CA ASP A 176 23.33 -28.89 32.61
C ASP A 176 22.82 -28.14 33.87
N ASP A 177 21.91 -28.75 34.64
CA ASP A 177 21.49 -28.34 35.99
C ASP A 177 22.46 -28.91 37.05
N PRO A 178 22.64 -28.25 38.22
CA PRO A 178 22.01 -28.79 39.44
C PRO A 178 21.57 -27.74 40.50
N ALA A 179 20.65 -28.18 41.36
CA ALA A 179 20.17 -27.51 42.58
C ALA A 179 21.06 -27.83 43.83
N PRO A 180 20.68 -27.49 45.08
CA PRO A 180 20.87 -26.20 45.77
C PRO A 180 21.65 -26.35 47.12
N ALA A 181 22.26 -25.28 47.68
CA ALA A 181 22.67 -25.24 49.10
C ALA A 181 22.94 -23.82 49.65
N GLU A 182 22.13 -23.44 50.64
CA GLU A 182 22.41 -22.78 51.94
C GLU A 182 23.45 -21.65 52.11
N SER A 183 22.99 -20.52 52.67
CA SER A 183 23.76 -19.43 53.28
C SER A 183 24.52 -19.87 54.55
N PRO A 184 25.62 -19.20 54.98
CA PRO A 184 25.46 -18.29 56.12
C PRO A 184 26.48 -17.11 56.26
N THR A 185 25.99 -16.08 56.98
CA THR A 185 26.65 -15.30 58.06
C THR A 185 27.71 -14.23 57.78
N ALA A 186 27.47 -13.09 58.43
CA ALA A 186 28.29 -11.89 58.57
C ALA A 186 29.37 -11.99 59.66
N ALA A 187 30.49 -11.28 59.47
CA ALA A 187 31.29 -10.63 60.53
C ALA A 187 32.29 -9.61 59.93
N ALA A 188 32.24 -8.36 60.40
CA ALA A 188 33.30 -7.33 60.30
C ALA A 188 34.13 -7.33 61.63
N PRO A 189 35.12 -6.44 61.94
CA PRO A 189 35.79 -5.31 61.21
C PRO A 189 37.35 -5.36 61.32
N GLU A 190 38.18 -4.47 60.74
CA GLU A 190 38.74 -3.19 61.25
C GLU A 190 39.67 -2.58 60.15
N ALA A 191 39.48 -1.35 59.65
CA ALA A 191 39.98 -0.04 60.10
C ALA A 191 41.44 0.31 59.71
N ASP A 192 41.61 1.24 58.75
CA ASP A 192 42.62 2.31 58.82
C ASP A 192 42.23 3.51 57.94
N ALA A 193 42.81 4.66 58.25
CA ALA A 193 42.17 5.96 58.35
C ALA A 193 42.22 6.89 57.12
N ALA A 194 41.20 7.75 57.09
CA ALA A 194 41.19 9.18 56.76
C ALA A 194 41.46 9.65 55.31
N GLN A 195 40.40 10.22 54.70
CA GLN A 195 40.38 11.64 54.31
C GLN A 195 38.95 12.19 54.19
N ALA A 196 38.82 13.46 54.52
CA ALA A 196 37.60 14.16 54.93
C ALA A 196 36.71 14.65 53.78
N GLY A 197 35.39 14.71 54.05
CA GLY A 197 34.44 15.60 53.38
C GLY A 197 33.01 15.05 53.27
N LEU A 198 32.09 15.47 54.15
CA LEU A 198 30.63 15.41 53.94
C LEU A 198 30.09 16.85 54.05
N PRO A 199 29.09 17.23 53.23
CA PRO A 199 27.70 16.93 53.60
C PRO A 199 26.73 16.51 52.44
N VAL A 200 26.07 15.36 52.65
CA VAL A 200 24.65 14.93 52.43
C VAL A 200 23.70 15.77 51.53
N PRO A 201 22.63 15.18 50.93
CA PRO A 201 22.51 14.01 50.06
C PRO A 201 21.92 14.39 48.67
N ARG A 202 22.25 13.65 47.61
CA ARG A 202 21.44 13.66 46.37
C ARG A 202 20.44 12.51 46.52
N PRO A 203 19.12 12.74 46.40
CA PRO A 203 18.18 11.63 46.42
C PRO A 203 18.52 10.69 45.26
N GLU A 204 18.66 9.42 45.61
CA GLU A 204 18.81 8.30 44.70
C GLU A 204 17.62 8.34 43.72
N LEU A 205 17.94 8.51 42.44
CA LEU A 205 17.01 8.25 41.34
C LEU A 205 17.06 6.74 41.07
N ASP A 206 16.67 5.93 42.06
CA ASP A 206 16.34 4.54 41.85
C ASP A 206 14.88 4.33 42.24
N ASP A 207 14.22 3.48 41.46
CA ASP A 207 12.80 3.12 41.48
C ASP A 207 11.83 4.06 40.75
N VAL A 208 12.10 4.36 39.47
CA VAL A 208 10.98 4.45 38.52
C VAL A 208 10.63 3.01 38.13
N ALA A 209 9.64 2.43 38.82
CA ALA A 209 9.02 1.19 38.38
C ALA A 209 8.59 1.37 36.90
N PRO A 210 8.88 0.41 36.00
CA PRO A 210 8.44 0.52 34.62
C PRO A 210 6.92 0.65 34.61
N ILE A 211 6.42 1.81 34.18
CA ILE A 211 5.01 1.99 33.90
C ILE A 211 4.73 1.14 32.67
N VAL A 212 4.19 -0.06 32.88
CA VAL A 212 3.60 -0.86 31.81
C VAL A 212 2.31 -0.15 31.43
N VAL A 213 2.40 0.77 30.48
CA VAL A 213 1.21 1.32 29.82
C VAL A 213 0.67 0.18 28.97
N GLU A 214 -0.49 -0.36 29.34
CA GLU A 214 -1.23 -1.26 28.46
C GLU A 214 -1.49 -0.53 27.15
N THR A 215 -0.79 -0.93 26.09
CA THR A 215 -1.01 -0.34 24.77
C THR A 215 -2.30 -0.94 24.23
N PRO A 216 -3.35 -0.15 23.98
CA PRO A 216 -4.61 -0.66 23.46
C PRO A 216 -4.38 -1.30 22.09
N ASN A 217 -5.12 -2.39 21.80
CA ASN A 217 -5.05 -3.06 20.50
C ASN A 217 -5.30 -2.04 19.37
N LEU A 218 -4.30 -1.86 18.50
CA LEU A 218 -4.32 -0.83 17.45
C LEU A 218 -5.37 -1.09 16.37
N LEU A 219 -5.86 -2.33 16.26
CA LEU A 219 -6.93 -2.74 15.35
C LEU A 219 -8.33 -2.52 15.97
N THR A 220 -8.47 -1.49 16.80
CA THR A 220 -9.73 -1.05 17.38
C THR A 220 -9.88 0.46 17.20
N GLY A 221 -11.11 0.97 17.25
CA GLY A 221 -11.32 2.42 17.15
C GLY A 221 -10.61 3.21 18.26
N ALA A 222 -10.59 2.68 19.48
CA ALA A 222 -9.88 3.27 20.60
C ALA A 222 -8.34 3.20 20.43
N GLY A 223 -7.82 2.07 19.96
CA GLY A 223 -6.39 1.91 19.69
C GLY A 223 -5.90 2.80 18.56
N LEU A 224 -6.66 2.91 17.48
CA LEU A 224 -6.34 3.82 16.38
C LEU A 224 -6.38 5.29 16.82
N ALA A 225 -7.38 5.68 17.62
CA ALA A 225 -7.45 7.03 18.19
C ALA A 225 -6.26 7.33 19.11
N HIS A 226 -5.85 6.36 19.93
CA HIS A 226 -4.66 6.49 20.78
C HIS A 226 -3.38 6.63 19.95
N PHE A 227 -3.18 5.78 18.94
CA PHE A 227 -2.04 5.86 18.04
C PHE A 227 -1.95 7.23 17.34
N ILE A 228 -3.05 7.77 16.82
CA ILE A 228 -3.06 9.08 16.16
C ILE A 228 -2.74 10.22 17.14
N ALA A 229 -3.18 10.11 18.40
CA ALA A 229 -2.85 11.07 19.44
C ALA A 229 -1.35 11.05 19.78
N GLU A 230 -0.77 9.86 19.96
CA GLU A 230 0.68 9.68 20.17
C GLU A 230 1.49 10.17 18.96
N TYR A 231 1.04 9.86 17.74
CA TYR A 231 1.65 10.33 16.50
C TYR A 231 1.74 11.86 16.48
N ARG A 232 0.62 12.52 16.80
CA ARG A 232 0.56 13.99 16.86
C ARG A 232 1.46 14.57 17.95
N ALA A 233 1.56 13.89 19.09
CA ALA A 233 2.42 14.32 20.19
C ALA A 233 3.92 14.22 19.82
N GLU A 234 4.32 13.13 19.15
CA GLU A 234 5.72 12.89 18.77
C GLU A 234 6.16 13.81 17.62
N PHE A 235 5.35 13.94 16.57
CA PHE A 235 5.77 14.58 15.32
C PHE A 235 5.23 16.01 15.14
N GLY A 236 4.22 16.42 15.92
CA GLY A 236 3.60 17.74 15.83
C GLY A 236 2.62 17.93 14.66
N ASP A 237 2.37 16.87 13.87
CA ASP A 237 1.43 16.82 12.76
C ASP A 237 0.70 15.46 12.72
N THR A 238 -0.13 15.23 11.70
CA THR A 238 -0.74 13.91 11.43
C THR A 238 -0.44 13.41 10.03
N ILE A 239 0.67 13.88 9.44
CA ILE A 239 1.02 13.61 8.05
C ILE A 239 2.03 12.48 7.97
N ALA A 240 1.64 11.39 7.32
CA ALA A 240 2.48 10.23 7.02
C ALA A 240 2.41 9.91 5.53
N ASP A 241 3.35 9.13 5.02
CA ASP A 241 3.22 8.54 3.69
C ASP A 241 2.28 7.34 3.75
N GLU A 242 2.55 6.48 4.73
CA GLU A 242 1.87 5.23 4.97
C GLU A 242 2.04 4.85 6.45
N ILE A 243 1.01 4.23 7.01
CA ILE A 243 1.12 3.53 8.29
C ILE A 243 0.63 2.09 8.10
N SER A 244 1.29 1.15 8.77
CA SER A 244 0.87 -0.25 8.86
C SER A 244 0.73 -0.62 10.32
N LEU A 245 -0.48 -1.00 10.75
CA LEU A 245 -0.77 -1.34 12.14
C LEU A 245 -1.14 -2.81 12.27
N TYR A 246 -0.58 -3.45 13.28
CA TYR A 246 -0.86 -4.80 13.76
C TYR A 246 -1.47 -4.68 15.18
N PRO A 247 -1.97 -5.76 15.79
CA PRO A 247 -2.63 -5.66 17.10
C PRO A 247 -1.77 -4.98 18.19
N ASP A 248 -0.47 -5.24 18.19
CA ASP A 248 0.47 -4.86 19.27
C ASP A 248 1.59 -3.90 18.81
N HIS A 249 1.72 -3.64 17.51
CA HIS A 249 2.78 -2.80 16.95
C HIS A 249 2.38 -2.17 15.63
N GLY A 250 3.16 -1.21 15.15
CA GLY A 250 2.99 -0.66 13.82
C GLY A 250 4.29 -0.14 13.23
N ASP A 251 4.25 0.22 11.96
CA ASP A 251 5.31 0.93 11.25
C ASP A 251 4.73 2.20 10.62
N VAL A 252 5.53 3.27 10.64
CA VAL A 252 5.19 4.54 10.01
C VAL A 252 6.29 4.97 9.07
N ASP A 253 5.93 5.11 7.81
CA ASP A 253 6.73 5.74 6.78
C ASP A 253 6.39 7.22 6.65
N ARG A 254 7.39 8.09 6.75
CA ARG A 254 7.21 9.54 6.57
C ARG A 254 8.42 10.24 5.97
N ALA A 255 8.18 11.43 5.41
CA ALA A 255 9.24 12.32 4.94
C ALA A 255 10.13 12.76 6.10
N VAL A 256 11.44 12.87 5.85
CA VAL A 256 12.34 13.53 6.80
C VAL A 256 12.00 15.03 6.84
N PRO A 257 11.80 15.63 8.03
CA PRO A 257 11.55 17.07 8.14
C PRO A 257 12.60 17.91 7.40
N GLY A 258 12.13 18.79 6.51
CA GLY A 258 12.97 19.64 5.66
C GLY A 258 13.67 18.93 4.49
N GLN A 259 13.50 17.61 4.33
CA GLN A 259 14.09 16.81 3.25
C GLN A 259 13.01 15.93 2.58
N PRO A 260 12.10 16.49 1.76
CA PRO A 260 10.97 15.75 1.18
C PRO A 260 11.39 14.66 0.17
N ASN A 261 12.65 14.64 -0.27
CA ASN A 261 13.24 13.57 -1.08
C ASN A 261 13.89 12.45 -0.24
N ARG A 262 13.66 12.47 1.09
CA ARG A 262 14.12 11.45 2.03
C ARG A 262 12.96 10.90 2.84
N GLN A 263 12.98 9.60 3.08
CA GLN A 263 12.01 8.89 3.90
C GLN A 263 12.72 8.25 5.09
N VAL A 264 12.02 8.17 6.20
CA VAL A 264 12.38 7.37 7.37
C VAL A 264 11.18 6.54 7.79
N SER A 265 11.45 5.38 8.37
CA SER A 265 10.46 4.47 8.92
C SER A 265 10.62 4.44 10.44
N TYR A 266 9.51 4.43 11.17
CA TYR A 266 9.48 4.36 12.63
C TYR A 266 8.70 3.12 13.07
N ASP A 267 9.35 2.25 13.83
CA ASP A 267 8.65 1.21 14.58
C ASP A 267 7.85 1.83 15.73
N TYR A 268 6.61 1.41 15.90
CA TYR A 268 5.74 1.79 17.01
C TYR A 268 5.40 0.57 17.87
N ARG A 269 5.71 0.64 19.17
CA ARG A 269 5.35 -0.39 20.18
C ARG A 269 4.98 0.28 21.50
N GLY A 270 3.84 0.98 21.53
CA GLY A 270 3.45 1.85 22.65
C GLY A 270 4.28 3.14 22.73
N GLY A 271 4.92 3.51 21.63
CA GLY A 271 5.82 4.65 21.49
C GLY A 271 6.67 4.51 20.23
N PHE A 272 7.10 5.63 19.64
CA PHE A 272 7.93 5.64 18.43
C PHE A 272 9.39 5.35 18.79
N GLN A 273 9.94 4.32 18.16
CA GLN A 273 11.34 3.96 18.33
C GLN A 273 12.25 4.82 17.47
N ARG A 274 13.56 4.57 17.56
CA ARG A 274 14.54 5.26 16.73
C ARG A 274 14.22 5.00 15.24
N PRO A 275 14.21 6.05 14.40
CA PRO A 275 13.94 5.87 12.98
C PRO A 275 15.02 5.05 12.29
N SER A 276 14.63 4.41 11.19
CA SER A 276 15.55 3.82 10.23
C SER A 276 16.50 4.87 9.64
N PRO A 277 17.68 4.47 9.11
CA PRO A 277 18.53 5.36 8.35
C PRO A 277 17.75 5.95 7.15
N PRO A 278 17.85 7.26 6.87
CA PRO A 278 17.10 7.88 5.78
C PRO A 278 17.38 7.24 4.43
N THR A 279 16.33 6.93 3.69
CA THR A 279 16.41 6.43 2.31
C THR A 279 15.92 7.46 1.31
N THR A 280 16.17 7.25 0.01
CA THR A 280 15.68 8.16 -1.03
C THR A 280 14.24 7.84 -1.40
N ARG A 281 13.39 8.88 -1.43
CA ARG A 281 12.03 8.84 -1.96
C ARG A 281 11.81 9.89 -3.04
N LYS A 282 10.69 9.81 -3.75
CA LYS A 282 10.26 10.89 -4.64
C LYS A 282 9.64 12.03 -3.84
N VAL A 283 9.81 13.25 -4.35
CA VAL A 283 9.28 14.47 -3.73
C VAL A 283 7.75 14.55 -3.88
N ASP A 284 7.20 13.95 -4.93
CA ASP A 284 5.76 13.87 -5.21
C ASP A 284 5.10 12.61 -4.63
N THR A 285 5.80 11.85 -3.77
CA THR A 285 5.19 10.71 -3.07
C THR A 285 3.99 11.22 -2.26
N PRO A 286 2.77 10.69 -2.51
CA PRO A 286 1.57 11.12 -1.82
C PRO A 286 1.64 10.88 -0.31
N THR A 287 0.90 11.68 0.45
CA THR A 287 0.83 11.60 1.92
C THR A 287 -0.61 11.54 2.38
N VAL A 288 -0.85 10.86 3.49
CA VAL A 288 -2.13 10.80 4.18
C VAL A 288 -2.14 11.75 5.38
N ASP A 289 -3.30 12.34 5.67
CA ASP A 289 -3.55 13.02 6.94
C ASP A 289 -4.36 12.11 7.85
N LEU A 290 -3.71 11.52 8.85
CA LEU A 290 -4.35 10.60 9.79
C LEU A 290 -5.42 11.30 10.63
N GLY A 291 -5.36 12.63 10.76
CA GLY A 291 -6.29 13.42 11.55
C GLY A 291 -7.72 13.46 10.99
N VAL A 292 -7.92 13.08 9.73
CA VAL A 292 -9.26 13.06 9.11
C VAL A 292 -9.98 11.72 9.22
N LEU A 293 -9.32 10.69 9.79
CA LEU A 293 -9.91 9.37 9.97
C LEU A 293 -10.99 9.39 11.06
N ASP A 294 -12.18 8.90 10.72
CA ASP A 294 -13.21 8.57 11.69
C ASP A 294 -12.87 7.23 12.35
N THR A 295 -12.09 7.30 13.43
CA THR A 295 -11.61 6.11 14.15
C THR A 295 -12.75 5.30 14.77
N ALA A 296 -13.87 5.93 15.10
CA ALA A 296 -15.04 5.23 15.63
C ALA A 296 -15.72 4.40 14.52
N ALA A 297 -15.94 4.99 13.35
CA ALA A 297 -16.53 4.29 12.21
C ALA A 297 -15.61 3.17 11.68
N ILE A 298 -14.31 3.45 11.55
CA ILE A 298 -13.32 2.43 11.17
C ILE A 298 -13.29 1.31 12.23
N GLY A 299 -13.28 1.65 13.51
CA GLY A 299 -13.34 0.67 14.60
C GLY A 299 -14.57 -0.22 14.54
N ALA A 300 -15.73 0.32 14.16
CA ALA A 300 -16.96 -0.45 13.96
C ALA A 300 -16.84 -1.40 12.74
N ALA A 301 -16.20 -0.97 11.65
CA ALA A 301 -15.91 -1.83 10.51
C ALA A 301 -14.94 -2.97 10.87
N LEU A 302 -13.88 -2.68 11.64
CA LEU A 302 -12.92 -3.67 12.13
C LEU A 302 -13.60 -4.74 13.01
N ALA A 303 -14.53 -4.33 13.87
CA ALA A 303 -15.31 -5.26 14.69
C ALA A 303 -16.21 -6.21 13.86
N ASN A 304 -16.60 -5.81 12.65
CA ASN A 304 -17.40 -6.60 11.72
C ASN A 304 -16.57 -7.20 10.56
N ALA A 305 -15.25 -7.12 10.64
CA ALA A 305 -14.36 -7.43 9.51
C ALA A 305 -14.52 -8.86 8.98
N ALA A 306 -14.71 -9.84 9.86
CA ALA A 306 -14.95 -11.24 9.47
C ALA A 306 -16.20 -11.40 8.59
N THR A 307 -17.27 -10.66 8.91
CA THR A 307 -18.51 -10.68 8.13
C THR A 307 -18.34 -9.93 6.81
N ILE A 308 -17.66 -8.78 6.83
CA ILE A 308 -17.42 -7.98 5.62
C ILE A 308 -16.56 -8.74 4.61
N ALA A 309 -15.50 -9.40 5.08
CA ALA A 309 -14.58 -10.17 4.25
C ALA A 309 -15.06 -11.60 3.96
N GLU A 310 -16.21 -12.00 4.49
CA GLU A 310 -16.77 -13.35 4.37
C GLU A 310 -15.79 -14.46 4.81
N VAL A 311 -14.94 -14.18 5.81
CA VAL A 311 -13.97 -15.13 6.38
C VAL A 311 -14.53 -15.76 7.66
N PRO A 312 -14.88 -17.05 7.67
CA PRO A 312 -15.34 -17.75 8.87
C PRO A 312 -14.29 -17.67 9.99
N ASP A 313 -14.74 -17.31 11.20
CA ASP A 313 -13.88 -17.09 12.38
C ASP A 313 -12.67 -16.16 12.11
N GLY A 314 -12.81 -15.27 11.11
CA GLY A 314 -11.76 -14.36 10.67
C GLY A 314 -11.39 -13.34 11.73
N LYS A 315 -10.11 -13.00 11.79
CA LYS A 315 -9.58 -11.91 12.61
C LYS A 315 -8.82 -10.94 11.72
N VAL A 316 -8.87 -9.66 12.07
CA VAL A 316 -8.04 -8.65 11.40
C VAL A 316 -6.57 -8.95 11.75
N SER A 317 -5.76 -9.22 10.74
CA SER A 317 -4.33 -9.47 10.90
C SER A 317 -3.55 -8.16 11.01
N HIS A 318 -3.88 -7.20 10.15
CA HIS A 318 -3.32 -5.86 10.12
C HIS A 318 -4.24 -4.94 9.33
N LEU A 319 -4.01 -3.63 9.49
CA LEU A 319 -4.55 -2.61 8.62
C LEU A 319 -3.43 -1.68 8.14
N SER A 320 -3.64 -0.99 7.03
CA SER A 320 -2.78 0.11 6.59
C SER A 320 -3.60 1.35 6.25
N VAL A 321 -2.97 2.52 6.31
CA VAL A 321 -3.54 3.77 5.80
C VAL A 321 -2.57 4.38 4.81
N GLU A 322 -3.03 4.56 3.58
CA GLU A 322 -2.20 5.03 2.46
C GLU A 322 -3.04 5.76 1.40
N ILE A 323 -2.35 6.41 0.46
CA ILE A 323 -2.97 6.81 -0.80
C ILE A 323 -2.96 5.61 -1.74
N HIS A 324 -4.14 5.14 -2.12
CA HIS A 324 -4.30 3.95 -2.92
C HIS A 324 -3.70 4.13 -4.31
N SER A 325 -2.95 3.12 -4.76
CA SER A 325 -2.18 3.18 -6.01
C SER A 325 -2.92 2.65 -7.23
N PHE A 326 -4.06 1.97 -7.06
CA PHE A 326 -4.73 1.24 -8.12
C PHE A 326 -6.16 1.73 -8.41
N PRO A 327 -6.63 1.71 -9.67
CA PRO A 327 -8.03 1.94 -9.98
C PRO A 327 -8.96 0.92 -9.29
N PRO A 328 -10.23 1.29 -8.97
CA PRO A 328 -10.89 2.57 -9.26
C PRO A 328 -10.64 3.65 -8.19
N ASN A 329 -9.90 3.35 -7.12
CA ASN A 329 -9.69 4.28 -6.00
C ASN A 329 -8.32 4.98 -6.03
N GLU A 330 -7.63 4.98 -7.17
CA GLU A 330 -6.31 5.60 -7.33
C GLU A 330 -6.31 7.05 -6.84
N GLY A 331 -5.33 7.40 -6.02
CA GLY A 331 -5.17 8.74 -5.47
C GLY A 331 -6.09 9.06 -4.28
N ARG A 332 -6.96 8.14 -3.86
CA ARG A 332 -7.77 8.30 -2.64
C ARG A 332 -7.03 7.78 -1.43
N MET A 333 -7.19 8.45 -0.29
CA MET A 333 -6.82 7.87 0.99
C MET A 333 -7.75 6.71 1.32
N VAL A 334 -7.18 5.56 1.65
CA VAL A 334 -7.91 4.36 2.02
C VAL A 334 -7.33 3.74 3.29
N VAL A 335 -8.18 3.01 4.00
CA VAL A 335 -7.76 2.09 5.07
C VAL A 335 -7.91 0.68 4.54
N ALA A 336 -6.81 0.00 4.23
CA ALA A 336 -6.85 -1.40 3.79
C ALA A 336 -6.87 -2.31 5.02
N VAL A 337 -7.81 -3.24 5.07
CA VAL A 337 -8.03 -4.14 6.21
C VAL A 337 -7.92 -5.58 5.73
N TYR A 338 -7.02 -6.35 6.36
CA TYR A 338 -6.75 -7.73 5.99
C TYR A 338 -7.27 -8.68 7.05
N VAL A 339 -8.07 -9.66 6.64
CA VAL A 339 -8.73 -10.63 7.51
C VAL A 339 -8.27 -12.02 7.14
N GLY A 340 -7.96 -12.84 8.15
CA GLY A 340 -7.63 -14.24 7.93
C GLY A 340 -7.96 -15.11 9.14
N ASN A 341 -7.89 -16.42 8.95
CA ASN A 341 -8.10 -17.40 10.00
C ASN A 341 -6.98 -18.47 10.03
N GLU A 342 -7.11 -19.43 10.95
CA GLU A 342 -6.14 -20.52 11.15
C GLU A 342 -6.11 -21.53 9.99
N PHE A 343 -7.14 -21.54 9.15
CA PHE A 343 -7.27 -22.42 7.99
C PHE A 343 -6.69 -21.82 6.70
N ARG A 344 -6.04 -20.65 6.79
CA ARG A 344 -5.51 -19.87 5.65
C ARG A 344 -6.60 -19.37 4.70
N GLU A 345 -7.83 -19.28 5.18
CA GLU A 345 -8.89 -18.55 4.50
C GLU A 345 -8.65 -17.07 4.76
N SER A 346 -8.73 -16.25 3.72
CA SER A 346 -8.42 -14.83 3.82
C SER A 346 -9.26 -14.00 2.88
N GLY A 347 -9.52 -12.78 3.32
CA GLY A 347 -10.22 -11.76 2.55
C GLY A 347 -9.72 -10.40 3.00
N HIS A 348 -9.98 -9.37 2.20
CA HIS A 348 -9.62 -8.01 2.56
C HIS A 348 -10.62 -7.03 2.00
N PHE A 349 -10.62 -5.82 2.54
CA PHE A 349 -11.45 -4.74 2.06
C PHE A 349 -10.75 -3.40 2.28
N ILE A 350 -11.16 -2.40 1.52
CA ILE A 350 -10.70 -1.03 1.71
C ILE A 350 -11.86 -0.16 2.19
N LEU A 351 -11.56 0.67 3.19
CA LEU A 351 -12.46 1.69 3.70
C LEU A 351 -11.99 3.08 3.22
N GLY A 352 -12.93 4.02 3.16
CA GLY A 352 -12.58 5.44 3.10
C GLY A 352 -12.34 6.03 4.50
N PRO A 353 -11.96 7.31 4.57
CA PRO A 353 -11.68 8.00 5.83
C PRO A 353 -12.84 8.01 6.82
N ALA A 354 -14.08 7.98 6.35
CA ALA A 354 -15.27 7.99 7.20
C ALA A 354 -15.72 6.58 7.61
N GLY A 355 -14.90 5.56 7.34
CA GLY A 355 -15.21 4.16 7.62
C GLY A 355 -16.18 3.51 6.62
N GLU A 356 -16.49 4.19 5.50
CA GLU A 356 -17.34 3.62 4.46
C GLU A 356 -16.60 2.53 3.68
N VAL A 357 -17.25 1.39 3.44
CA VAL A 357 -16.65 0.30 2.64
C VAL A 357 -16.62 0.71 1.18
N LEU A 358 -15.42 0.79 0.60
CA LEU A 358 -15.22 1.19 -0.80
C LEU A 358 -15.14 -0.01 -1.73
N ARG A 359 -14.51 -1.10 -1.28
CA ARG A 359 -14.39 -2.36 -2.04
C ARG A 359 -14.08 -3.51 -1.10
N VAL A 360 -14.59 -4.68 -1.43
CA VAL A 360 -14.39 -5.94 -0.71
C VAL A 360 -13.85 -6.97 -1.69
N TRP A 361 -12.88 -7.75 -1.22
CA TRP A 361 -12.39 -8.98 -1.82
C TRP A 361 -12.67 -10.08 -0.79
N PRO A 362 -13.84 -10.72 -0.86
CA PRO A 362 -14.24 -11.72 0.11
C PRO A 362 -13.39 -12.98 -0.04
N PHE A 363 -13.44 -13.86 0.95
CA PHE A 363 -12.99 -15.23 0.79
C PHE A 363 -14.00 -16.01 -0.05
N ASP A 364 -13.62 -16.34 -1.28
CA ASP A 364 -14.36 -17.27 -2.15
C ASP A 364 -13.68 -18.64 -2.05
N GLY A 365 -14.37 -19.60 -1.41
CA GLY A 365 -13.82 -20.88 -0.97
C GLY A 365 -13.50 -21.92 -2.04
#